data_AF-A0A374MIB5-F1
#
_entry.id   AF-A0A374MIB5-F1
#
_cell.length_a   1.000
_cell.length_b   1.000
_cell.length_c   1.000
_cell.angle_alpha   90.00
_cell.angle_beta   90.00
_cell.angle_gamma   90.00
#
_symmetry.space_group_name_H-M   'P 1'
#
loop_
_entity.id
_entity.type
_entity.pdbx_description
1 polymer ?
#
loop_
_entity_poly.entity_id
_entity_poly.type
_entity_poly.pdbx_seq_one_letter_code
_entity_poly.pdbx_strand_id
1 'polypeptide(L)'
;MEESKNSDIKLKTIDFFKVCMMNSVVLYHCSCIWQDGWSPVHFECSSMFYVFISILGKFLNSFHVYGFVFASGYIFYYLRYERGRYRQKYRDIVRRAKQLLVPYIIVMICWCIPFYYFEFGLTQNEFLKKFILGISPAQLWFLLMLFEIFITFYFLSDLMMVGKE
;
A
#
# COMPACT_ATOMS: atom_id res chain seq x y z
N MET A 1 -2.14 4.93 -34.82
CA MET A 1 -0.79 4.61 -34.28
C MET A 1 -0.28 5.66 -33.31
N GLU A 2 -0.43 6.95 -33.62
CA GLU A 2 0.03 8.05 -32.76
C GLU A 2 -0.70 8.13 -31.41
N GLU A 3 -2.00 7.87 -31.40
CA GLU A 3 -2.84 7.84 -30.18
C GLU A 3 -2.47 6.69 -29.21
N SER A 4 -2.14 5.50 -29.75
CA SER A 4 -1.59 4.39 -28.96
C SER A 4 -0.24 4.74 -28.34
N LYS A 5 0.64 5.40 -29.09
CA LYS A 5 1.97 5.79 -28.59
C LYS A 5 1.87 6.86 -27.49
N ASN A 6 0.95 7.81 -27.63
CA ASN A 6 0.71 8.84 -26.63
C ASN A 6 0.14 8.26 -25.32
N SER A 7 -0.78 7.30 -25.42
CA SER A 7 -1.33 6.62 -24.23
C SER A 7 -0.30 5.74 -23.51
N ASP A 8 0.61 5.08 -24.25
CA ASP A 8 1.74 4.36 -23.66
C ASP A 8 2.70 5.28 -22.87
N ILE A 9 2.95 6.49 -23.38
CA ILE A 9 3.78 7.49 -22.68
C ILE A 9 3.10 7.93 -21.38
N LYS A 10 1.79 8.24 -21.44
CA LYS A 10 1.00 8.62 -20.24
C LYS A 10 1.03 7.53 -19.17
N LEU A 11 0.88 6.27 -19.57
CA LEU A 11 0.97 5.13 -18.65
C LEU A 11 2.34 5.05 -17.97
N LYS A 12 3.44 5.20 -18.73
CA LYS A 12 4.79 5.17 -18.16
C LYS A 12 5.01 6.31 -17.16
N THR A 13 4.50 7.51 -17.46
CA THR A 13 4.59 8.65 -16.54
C THR A 13 3.84 8.39 -15.24
N ILE A 14 2.65 7.78 -15.31
CA ILE A 14 1.84 7.48 -14.12
C ILE A 14 2.45 6.32 -13.32
N ASP A 15 3.02 5.32 -13.99
CA ASP A 15 3.75 4.24 -13.33
C ASP A 15 5.01 4.77 -12.63
N PHE A 16 5.75 5.68 -13.25
CA PHE A 16 6.87 6.38 -12.62
C PHE A 16 6.41 7.19 -11.40
N PHE A 17 5.31 7.94 -11.51
CA PHE A 17 4.74 8.68 -10.38
C PHE A 17 4.36 7.75 -9.22
N LYS A 18 3.76 6.59 -9.52
CA LYS A 18 3.45 5.56 -8.51
C LYS A 18 4.71 5.03 -7.83
N VAL A 19 5.82 4.85 -8.56
CA VAL A 19 7.12 4.48 -7.98
C VAL A 19 7.65 5.58 -7.06
N CYS A 20 7.53 6.86 -7.44
CA CYS A 20 7.88 7.98 -6.55
C CYS A 20 7.07 7.95 -5.25
N MET A 21 5.75 7.71 -5.33
CA MET A 21 4.90 7.60 -4.15
C MET A 21 5.29 6.41 -3.25
N MET A 22 5.68 5.27 -3.83
CA MET A 22 6.20 4.14 -3.06
C MET A 22 7.52 4.49 -2.35
N ASN A 23 8.42 5.24 -2.99
CA ASN A 23 9.64 5.71 -2.32
C ASN A 23 9.32 6.69 -1.18
N SER A 24 8.32 7.56 -1.34
CA SER A 24 7.83 8.43 -0.27
C SER A 24 7.31 7.65 0.94
N VAL A 25 6.65 6.50 0.75
CA VAL A 25 6.25 5.59 1.83
C VAL A 25 7.47 5.09 2.61
N VAL A 26 8.51 4.64 1.90
CA VAL A 26 9.74 4.15 2.53
C VAL A 26 10.42 5.25 3.34
N LEU A 27 10.57 6.45 2.76
CA LEU A 27 11.14 7.61 3.46
C LEU A 27 10.32 8.01 4.69
N TYR A 28 8.98 7.93 4.60
CA TYR A 28 8.10 8.15 5.74
C TYR A 28 8.36 7.15 6.86
N HIS A 29 8.42 5.84 6.55
CA HIS A 29 8.69 4.82 7.56
C HIS A 29 10.09 4.95 8.18
N CYS A 30 11.10 5.34 7.41
CA CYS A 30 12.42 5.66 7.96
C CYS A 30 12.36 6.84 8.95
N SER A 31 11.47 7.81 8.70
CA SER A 31 11.26 8.98 9.55
C SER A 31 10.43 8.66 10.81
N CYS A 32 9.50 7.70 10.73
CA CYS A 32 8.62 7.32 11.84
C CYS A 32 9.36 6.74 13.04
N ILE A 33 10.48 6.05 12.84
CA ILE A 33 11.30 5.49 13.94
C ILE A 33 11.75 6.59 14.91
N TRP A 34 11.91 7.82 14.41
CA TRP A 34 12.33 8.99 15.18
C TRP A 34 11.16 9.80 15.76
N GLN A 35 9.92 9.32 15.62
CA GLN A 35 8.71 9.97 16.13
C GLN A 35 8.13 9.20 17.31
N ASP A 36 7.54 9.93 18.25
CA ASP A 36 6.90 9.35 19.44
C ASP A 36 5.81 8.34 19.05
N GLY A 37 5.85 7.15 19.67
CA GLY A 37 4.85 6.09 19.51
C GLY A 37 5.24 4.94 18.57
N TRP A 38 6.35 5.05 17.82
CA TRP A 38 6.86 3.97 16.96
C TRP A 38 8.13 3.29 17.48
N SER A 39 8.86 3.94 18.40
CA SER A 39 10.02 3.38 19.09
C SER A 39 9.71 3.22 20.58
N PRO A 40 10.15 2.14 21.23
CA PRO A 40 10.11 2.02 22.70
C PRO A 40 11.08 3.01 23.39
N VAL A 41 12.00 3.61 22.63
CA VAL A 41 12.93 4.63 23.10
C VAL A 41 12.36 6.01 22.82
N HIS A 42 11.97 6.72 23.88
CA HIS A 42 11.64 8.13 23.80
C HIS A 42 12.92 8.94 23.58
N PHE A 43 13.08 9.51 22.39
CA PHE A 43 14.17 10.43 22.11
C PHE A 43 13.77 11.83 22.61
N GLU A 44 14.11 12.16 23.86
CA GLU A 44 13.98 13.52 24.42
C GLU A 44 15.03 14.49 23.81
N CYS A 45 15.17 14.51 22.49
CA CYS A 45 16.18 15.32 21.83
C CYS A 45 15.51 16.44 21.03
N SER A 46 15.46 17.63 21.63
CA SER A 46 14.96 18.88 21.03
C SER A 46 15.94 19.47 19.99
N SER A 47 16.59 18.63 19.18
CA SER A 47 17.49 19.13 18.14
C SER A 47 16.70 19.52 16.89
N MET A 48 17.18 20.53 16.15
CA MET A 48 16.55 20.94 14.88
C MET A 48 16.35 19.78 13.89
N PHE A 49 17.19 18.75 13.98
CA PHE A 49 17.06 17.54 13.17
C PHE A 49 15.78 16.76 13.46
N TYR A 50 15.41 16.57 14.74
CA TYR A 50 14.17 15.86 15.10
C TYR A 50 12.92 16.62 14.63
N VAL A 51 12.92 17.95 14.79
CA VAL A 51 11.82 18.80 14.31
C VAL A 51 11.69 18.69 12.79
N PHE A 52 12.82 18.74 12.06
CA PHE A 52 12.83 18.59 10.60
C PHE A 52 12.28 17.23 10.15
N ILE A 53 12.76 16.12 10.73
CA ILE A 53 12.31 14.76 10.37
C ILE A 53 10.82 14.55 10.71
N SER A 54 10.33 15.13 11.81
CA SER A 54 8.91 15.08 12.17
C SER A 54 8.04 15.83 11.14
N ILE A 55 8.44 17.04 10.73
CA ILE A 55 7.74 17.81 9.70
C ILE A 55 7.78 17.10 8.35
N LEU A 56 8.95 16.58 7.96
CA LEU A 56 9.12 15.80 6.73
C LEU A 56 8.19 14.58 6.74
N GLY A 57 8.13 13.83 7.84
CA GLY A 57 7.26 12.68 7.98
C GLY A 57 5.78 13.05 7.83
N LYS A 58 5.32 14.12 8.51
CA LYS A 58 3.94 14.62 8.38
C LYS A 58 3.63 15.07 6.95
N PHE A 59 4.57 15.75 6.30
CA PHE A 59 4.44 16.18 4.91
C PHE A 59 4.30 14.98 3.97
N LEU A 60 5.21 14.00 4.06
CA LEU A 60 5.12 12.78 3.26
C LEU A 60 3.80 12.05 3.50
N ASN A 61 3.36 11.92 4.76
CA ASN A 61 2.10 11.26 5.12
C ASN A 61 0.86 11.91 4.50
N SER A 62 0.91 13.20 4.19
CA SER A 62 -0.26 13.92 3.67
C SER A 62 -0.70 13.49 2.28
N PHE A 63 0.21 12.97 1.44
CA PHE A 63 -0.10 12.70 0.03
C PHE A 63 0.31 11.31 -0.47
N HIS A 64 1.29 10.64 0.14
CA HIS A 64 1.90 9.47 -0.50
C HIS A 64 0.90 8.31 -0.72
N VAL A 65 0.02 8.02 0.26
CA VAL A 65 -0.97 6.94 0.13
C VAL A 65 -2.02 7.31 -0.92
N TYR A 66 -2.57 8.53 -0.84
CA TYR A 66 -3.59 9.02 -1.77
C TYR A 66 -3.06 9.04 -3.21
N GLY A 67 -1.85 9.56 -3.41
CA GLY A 67 -1.19 9.59 -4.72
C GLY A 67 -0.95 8.18 -5.26
N PHE A 68 -0.53 7.24 -4.42
CA PHE A 68 -0.33 5.85 -4.81
C PHE A 68 -1.63 5.16 -5.24
N VAL A 69 -2.70 5.32 -4.46
CA VAL A 69 -4.01 4.73 -4.76
C VAL A 69 -4.58 5.33 -6.04
N PHE A 70 -4.49 6.65 -6.21
CA PHE A 70 -4.91 7.34 -7.43
C PHE A 70 -4.19 6.79 -8.68
N ALA A 71 -2.85 6.75 -8.65
CA ALA A 71 -2.06 6.25 -9.77
C ALA A 71 -2.37 4.78 -10.09
N SER A 72 -2.53 3.95 -9.05
CA SER A 72 -2.89 2.53 -9.19
C SER A 72 -4.29 2.35 -9.77
N GLY A 73 -5.26 3.16 -9.36
CA GLY A 73 -6.62 3.16 -9.87
C GLY A 73 -6.70 3.58 -11.34
N TYR A 74 -5.95 4.62 -11.72
CA TYR A 74 -5.84 5.05 -13.11
C TYR A 74 -5.28 3.92 -14.01
N ILE A 75 -4.18 3.30 -13.58
CA ILE A 75 -3.57 2.17 -14.30
C ILE A 75 -4.56 1.01 -14.40
N PHE A 76 -5.29 0.69 -13.33
CA PHE A 76 -6.30 -0.36 -13.34
C PHE A 76 -7.40 -0.10 -14.37
N TYR A 77 -7.97 1.12 -14.37
CA TYR A 77 -9.00 1.52 -15.31
C TYR A 77 -8.52 1.37 -16.76
N TYR A 78 -7.36 1.96 -17.08
CA TYR A 78 -6.79 1.91 -18.41
C TYR A 78 -6.54 0.47 -18.89
N LEU A 79 -5.96 -0.37 -18.02
CA LEU A 79 -5.68 -1.76 -18.37
C LEU A 79 -6.97 -2.57 -18.60
N ARG A 80 -8.02 -2.33 -17.81
CA ARG A 80 -9.29 -3.05 -17.91
C ARG A 80 -10.07 -2.66 -19.15
N TYR A 81 -10.30 -1.37 -19.35
CA TYR A 81 -11.22 -0.86 -20.35
C TYR A 81 -10.56 -0.60 -21.71
N GLU A 82 -9.39 0.02 -21.73
CA GLU A 82 -8.74 0.38 -23.01
C GLU A 82 -7.90 -0.77 -23.58
N ARG A 83 -7.29 -1.59 -22.71
CA ARG A 83 -6.45 -2.74 -23.13
C ARG A 83 -7.16 -4.09 -23.04
N GLY A 84 -8.41 -4.11 -22.58
CA GLY A 84 -9.21 -5.32 -22.47
C GLY A 84 -8.62 -6.40 -21.56
N ARG A 85 -7.73 -6.04 -20.62
CA ARG A 85 -7.21 -6.96 -19.61
C ARG A 85 -8.21 -7.08 -18.45
N TYR A 86 -7.97 -7.98 -17.52
CA TYR A 86 -8.84 -8.19 -16.35
C TYR A 86 -10.27 -8.67 -16.68
N ARG A 87 -10.43 -9.59 -17.65
CA ARG A 87 -11.73 -10.13 -18.06
C ARG A 87 -12.14 -11.41 -17.32
N GLN A 88 -11.20 -12.08 -16.66
CA GLN A 88 -11.44 -13.38 -16.04
C GLN A 88 -11.43 -13.24 -14.52
N LYS A 89 -12.60 -12.99 -13.93
CA LYS A 89 -12.77 -12.69 -12.50
C LYS A 89 -11.92 -13.58 -11.59
N TYR A 90 -12.06 -14.89 -11.72
CA TYR A 90 -11.32 -15.85 -10.90
C TYR A 90 -9.80 -15.76 -11.10
N ARG A 91 -9.33 -15.76 -12.35
CA ARG A 91 -7.90 -15.77 -12.67
C ARG A 91 -7.21 -14.48 -12.22
N ASP A 92 -7.89 -13.35 -12.39
CA ASP A 92 -7.37 -12.03 -12.06
C ASP A 92 -7.31 -11.82 -10.55
N ILE A 93 -8.33 -12.23 -9.81
CA ILE A 93 -8.36 -12.17 -8.34
C ILE A 93 -7.30 -13.11 -7.75
N VAL A 94 -7.21 -14.36 -8.22
CA VAL A 94 -6.21 -15.34 -7.71
C VAL A 94 -4.79 -14.86 -7.99
N ARG A 95 -4.53 -14.32 -9.18
CA ARG A 95 -3.22 -13.75 -9.52
C ARG A 95 -2.88 -12.58 -8.61
N ARG A 96 -3.83 -11.68 -8.36
CA ARG A 96 -3.62 -10.52 -7.50
C ARG A 96 -3.44 -10.92 -6.03
N ALA A 97 -4.24 -11.87 -5.55
CA ALA A 97 -4.12 -12.46 -4.23
C ALA A 97 -2.74 -13.11 -4.06
N LYS A 98 -2.28 -13.91 -5.02
CA LYS A 98 -0.95 -14.51 -4.97
C LYS A 98 0.16 -13.46 -4.96
N GLN A 99 0.00 -12.35 -5.68
CA GLN A 99 1.00 -11.28 -5.72
C GLN A 99 1.04 -10.43 -4.44
N LEU A 100 -0.06 -10.32 -3.70
CA LEU A 100 -0.15 -9.44 -2.52
C LEU A 100 -0.18 -10.22 -1.20
N LEU A 101 -1.03 -11.23 -1.10
CA LEU A 101 -1.21 -12.03 0.12
C LEU A 101 -0.04 -12.98 0.38
N VAL A 102 0.63 -13.51 -0.65
CA VAL A 102 1.80 -14.38 -0.41
C VAL A 102 2.97 -13.59 0.18
N PRO A 103 3.39 -12.43 -0.39
CA PRO A 103 4.40 -11.61 0.27
C PRO A 103 3.97 -11.14 1.66
N TYR A 104 2.69 -10.82 1.85
CA TYR A 104 2.14 -10.48 3.17
C TYR A 104 2.38 -11.60 4.19
N ILE A 105 1.99 -12.84 3.87
CA ILE A 105 2.14 -13.98 4.80
C ILE A 105 3.62 -14.26 5.08
N ILE A 106 4.48 -14.20 4.06
CA ILE A 106 5.92 -14.44 4.22
C ILE A 106 6.55 -13.40 5.13
N VAL A 107 6.32 -12.11 4.87
CA VAL A 107 6.89 -11.02 5.69
C VAL A 107 6.30 -11.07 7.10
N MET A 108 5.02 -11.41 7.25
CA MET A 108 4.38 -11.57 8.54
C MET A 108 5.08 -12.64 9.38
N ILE A 109 5.31 -13.84 8.81
CA ILE A 109 5.91 -14.97 9.52
C ILE A 109 7.40 -14.77 9.76
N CYS A 110 8.15 -14.35 8.74
CA CYS A 110 9.60 -14.27 8.81
C CYS A 110 10.11 -13.02 9.54
N TRP A 111 9.34 -11.94 9.57
CA TRP A 111 9.79 -10.66 10.13
C TRP A 111 8.90 -10.15 11.26
N CYS A 112 7.59 -9.95 11.00
CA CYS A 112 6.74 -9.31 12.00
C CYS A 112 6.57 -10.15 13.26
N ILE A 113 6.35 -11.45 13.14
CA ILE A 113 6.18 -12.34 14.31
C ILE A 113 7.45 -12.35 15.18
N PRO A 114 8.66 -12.62 14.63
CA PRO A 114 9.88 -12.55 15.42
C PRO A 114 10.09 -11.18 16.07
N PHE A 115 9.96 -10.10 15.29
CA PHE A 115 10.20 -8.74 15.78
C PHE A 115 9.26 -8.38 16.94
N TYR A 116 7.96 -8.63 16.82
CA TYR A 116 7.00 -8.37 17.90
C TYR A 116 7.23 -9.26 19.13
N TYR A 117 7.67 -10.50 18.94
CA TYR A 117 7.97 -11.39 20.06
C TYR A 117 9.18 -10.89 20.86
N PHE A 118 10.24 -10.44 20.18
CA PHE A 118 11.45 -9.92 20.83
C PHE A 118 11.23 -8.56 21.51
N GLU A 119 10.52 -7.63 20.88
CA GLU A 119 10.36 -6.26 21.41
C GLU A 119 9.22 -6.10 22.42
N PHE A 120 8.10 -6.81 22.25
CA PHE A 120 6.87 -6.53 23.01
C PHE A 120 6.34 -7.68 23.88
N GLY A 121 6.95 -8.89 23.84
CA GLY A 121 6.52 -10.02 24.66
C GLY A 121 5.06 -10.42 24.40
N LEU A 122 4.79 -10.97 23.22
CA LEU A 122 3.43 -11.17 22.69
C LEU A 122 2.49 -12.03 23.57
N THR A 123 1.30 -11.50 23.87
CA THR A 123 0.12 -12.28 24.29
C THR A 123 -0.67 -12.73 23.06
N GLN A 124 -1.05 -14.01 22.96
CA GLN A 124 -1.65 -14.60 21.73
C GLN A 124 -2.91 -13.87 21.20
N ASN A 125 -3.68 -13.24 22.07
CA ASN A 125 -4.88 -12.49 21.69
C ASN A 125 -4.58 -11.18 20.94
N GLU A 126 -3.44 -10.52 21.21
CA GLU A 126 -3.02 -9.34 20.45
C GLU A 126 -2.51 -9.71 19.06
N PHE A 127 -1.84 -10.86 18.95
CA PHE A 127 -1.36 -11.39 17.66
C PHE A 127 -2.50 -11.66 16.69
N LEU A 128 -3.53 -12.39 17.14
CA LEU A 128 -4.72 -12.70 16.34
C LEU A 128 -5.47 -11.43 15.91
N LYS A 129 -5.64 -10.46 16.81
CA LYS A 129 -6.32 -9.19 16.48
C LYS A 129 -5.51 -8.33 15.51
N LYS A 130 -4.19 -8.22 15.67
CA LYS A 130 -3.37 -7.33 14.83
C LYS A 130 -3.10 -7.90 13.45
N PHE A 131 -2.78 -9.19 13.35
CA PHE A 131 -2.32 -9.80 12.10
C PHE A 131 -3.40 -10.57 11.35
N ILE A 132 -4.33 -11.25 12.01
CA ILE A 132 -5.37 -12.03 11.32
C ILE A 132 -6.60 -11.15 11.04
N LEU A 133 -7.03 -10.33 12.01
CA LEU A 133 -8.13 -9.37 11.82
C LEU A 133 -7.70 -8.10 11.08
N GLY A 134 -6.39 -7.89 10.85
CA GLY A 134 -5.88 -6.72 10.13
C GLY A 134 -6.03 -5.39 10.90
N ILE A 135 -6.21 -5.44 12.22
CA ILE A 135 -6.33 -4.24 13.07
C ILE A 135 -4.91 -3.76 13.44
N SER A 136 -4.35 -2.86 12.64
CA SER A 136 -2.98 -2.32 12.80
C SER A 136 -1.82 -3.32 12.60
N PRO A 137 -1.74 -4.03 11.45
CA PRO A 137 -0.59 -4.89 11.12
C PRO A 137 0.58 -4.04 10.59
N ALA A 138 1.16 -3.20 11.44
CA ALA A 138 2.36 -2.41 11.17
C ALA A 138 2.42 -1.86 9.71
N GLN A 139 3.49 -2.17 8.98
CA GLN A 139 3.69 -1.79 7.57
C GLN A 139 2.89 -2.65 6.57
N LEU A 140 2.40 -3.82 7.00
CA LEU A 140 1.76 -4.80 6.12
C LEU A 140 0.31 -4.42 5.77
N TRP A 141 -0.30 -3.53 6.55
CA TRP A 141 -1.65 -3.01 6.28
C TRP A 141 -1.79 -2.50 4.83
N PHE A 142 -0.73 -1.90 4.29
CA PHE A 142 -0.72 -1.39 2.92
C PHE A 142 -1.02 -2.49 1.89
N LEU A 143 -0.51 -3.72 2.07
CA LEU A 143 -0.74 -4.82 1.13
C LEU A 143 -2.19 -5.31 1.18
N LEU A 144 -2.77 -5.40 2.38
CA LEU A 144 -4.17 -5.75 2.57
C LEU A 144 -5.09 -4.69 1.97
N MET A 145 -4.83 -3.41 2.25
CA MET A 145 -5.54 -2.29 1.66
C MET A 145 -5.54 -2.34 0.13
N LEU A 146 -4.40 -2.60 -0.51
CA LEU A 146 -4.33 -2.72 -1.97
C LEU A 146 -5.14 -3.89 -2.53
N PHE A 147 -5.23 -4.98 -1.78
CA PHE A 147 -6.04 -6.12 -2.18
C PHE A 147 -7.54 -5.82 -2.04
N GLU A 148 -7.96 -5.23 -0.94
CA GLU A 148 -9.35 -4.85 -0.67
C GLU A 148 -9.86 -3.78 -1.65
N ILE A 149 -9.07 -2.74 -1.90
CA ILE A 149 -9.40 -1.71 -2.90
C ILE A 149 -9.51 -2.35 -4.28
N PHE A 150 -8.57 -3.24 -4.65
CA PHE A 150 -8.65 -3.92 -5.93
C PHE A 150 -9.95 -4.71 -6.07
N ILE A 151 -10.34 -5.49 -5.06
CA ILE A 151 -11.60 -6.25 -5.07
C ILE A 151 -12.80 -5.31 -5.19
N THR A 152 -12.86 -4.29 -4.33
CA THR A 152 -13.98 -3.34 -4.28
C THR A 152 -14.16 -2.65 -5.63
N PHE A 153 -13.09 -2.11 -6.20
CA PHE A 153 -13.16 -1.45 -7.51
C PHE A 153 -13.41 -2.42 -8.66
N TYR A 154 -12.93 -3.66 -8.58
CA TYR A 154 -13.22 -4.66 -9.60
C TYR A 154 -14.74 -4.89 -9.69
N PHE A 155 -15.39 -5.15 -8.55
CA PHE A 155 -16.84 -5.35 -8.50
C PHE A 155 -17.64 -4.08 -8.78
N LEU A 156 -17.22 -2.93 -8.25
CA LEU A 156 -17.87 -1.65 -8.49
C LEU A 156 -17.81 -1.27 -9.98
N SER A 157 -16.68 -1.54 -10.63
CA SER A 157 -16.50 -1.27 -12.05
C SER A 157 -17.42 -2.13 -12.92
N ASP A 158 -17.65 -3.39 -12.53
CA ASP A 158 -18.64 -4.25 -13.19
C ASP A 158 -20.06 -3.69 -12.98
N LEU A 159 -20.41 -3.27 -11.76
CA LEU A 159 -21.72 -2.71 -11.45
C LEU A 159 -22.03 -1.42 -12.24
N MET A 160 -21.07 -0.49 -12.29
CA MET A 160 -21.25 0.79 -12.98
C MET A 160 -21.37 0.66 -14.50
N MET A 161 -20.77 -0.38 -15.09
CA MET A 161 -20.81 -0.59 -16.54
C MET A 161 -21.98 -1.46 -16.98
N VAL A 162 -22.50 -2.34 -16.12
CA VAL A 162 -23.73 -3.12 -16.37
C VAL A 162 -24.97 -2.22 -16.44
N GLY A 163 -24.97 -1.06 -15.79
CA GLY A 163 -26.08 -0.09 -15.87
C GLY A 163 -26.11 0.77 -17.14
N LYS A 164 -25.22 0.51 -18.11
CA LYS A 164 -25.06 1.29 -19.35
C LYS A 164 -25.37 0.49 -20.63
N GLU A 165 -25.71 -0.79 -20.49
CA GLU A 165 -26.25 -1.66 -21.54
C GLU A 165 -27.78 -1.71 -21.45
#